data_AF-A0A3N6A129-F1
#
_entry.id   AF-A0A3N6A129-F1
#
_cell.length_a   1.000
_cell.length_b   1.000
_cell.length_c   1.000
_cell.angle_alpha   90.00
_cell.angle_beta   90.00
_cell.angle_gamma   90.00
#
_symmetry.space_group_name_H-M   'P 1'
#
loop_
_entity.id
_entity.type
_entity.pdbx_description
1 polymer ?
#
loop_
_entity_poly.entity_id
_entity_poly.type
_entity_poly.pdbx_seq_one_letter_code
_entity_poly.pdbx_strand_id
1 'polypeptide(L)'
;MSMKNFPNMSPEEAARLVPNGATVAFSGFTPAGAAKVVPCAIAVRARALHDLNEAYRIRVLTGASTGYCLDEALSSAHAISWRAPYQSSRTLREQINSGEVEFVDMHLSHLPQAVMYGFFGKIDFA
;
A
#
# COMPACT_ATOMS: atom_id res chain seq x y z
N MET A 1 -28.51 18.47 -6.40
CA MET A 1 -27.44 17.54 -6.01
C MET A 1 -26.77 18.10 -4.76
N SER A 2 -26.94 17.46 -3.60
CA SER A 2 -26.20 17.86 -2.39
C SER A 2 -24.72 17.49 -2.61
N MET A 3 -23.82 18.48 -2.60
CA MET A 3 -22.39 18.19 -2.57
C MET A 3 -22.10 17.43 -1.27
N LYS A 4 -21.61 16.19 -1.38
CA LYS A 4 -21.09 15.47 -0.21
C LYS A 4 -19.91 16.27 0.32
N ASN A 5 -20.02 16.77 1.56
CA ASN A 5 -18.90 17.41 2.25
C ASN A 5 -17.98 16.29 2.72
N PHE A 6 -16.81 16.15 2.09
CA PHE A 6 -15.78 15.22 2.54
C PHE A 6 -14.96 15.88 3.65
N PRO A 7 -14.60 15.15 4.71
CA PRO A 7 -13.71 15.68 5.74
C PRO A 7 -12.35 16.01 5.12
N ASN A 8 -11.87 17.23 5.35
CA ASN A 8 -10.51 17.64 4.98
C ASN A 8 -9.55 17.21 6.10
N MET A 9 -8.54 16.43 5.75
CA MET A 9 -7.49 15.97 6.65
C MET A 9 -6.12 16.11 5.99
N SER A 10 -5.08 16.29 6.79
CA SER A 10 -3.71 16.23 6.31
C SER A 10 -3.31 14.80 5.93
N PRO A 11 -2.30 14.60 5.06
CA PRO A 11 -1.78 13.27 4.75
C PRO A 11 -1.30 12.50 5.99
N GLU A 12 -0.75 13.19 6.98
CA GLU A 12 -0.25 12.62 8.23
C GLU A 12 -1.42 12.17 9.13
N GLU A 13 -2.49 12.95 9.17
CA GLU A 13 -3.73 12.57 9.85
C GLU A 13 -4.34 11.32 9.23
N ALA A 14 -4.43 11.27 7.89
CA ALA A 14 -4.89 10.09 7.16
C ALA A 14 -3.99 8.87 7.42
N ALA A 15 -2.66 9.06 7.38
CA ALA A 15 -1.70 7.99 7.60
C ALA A 15 -1.78 7.39 9.01
N ARG A 16 -2.15 8.18 10.04
CA ARG A 16 -2.36 7.70 11.42
C ARG A 16 -3.54 6.74 11.56
N LEU A 17 -4.51 6.78 10.64
CA LEU A 17 -5.69 5.90 10.68
C LEU A 17 -5.34 4.45 10.30
N VAL A 18 -4.26 4.23 9.56
CA VAL A 18 -3.87 2.89 9.06
C VAL A 18 -3.08 2.14 10.14
N PRO A 19 -3.60 1.09 10.79
CA PRO A 19 -2.84 0.36 11.81
C PRO A 19 -1.76 -0.55 11.18
N ASN A 20 -0.80 -1.00 12.00
CA ASN A 20 0.11 -2.09 11.63
C ASN A 20 -0.70 -3.33 11.22
N GLY A 21 -0.29 -4.01 10.16
CA GLY A 21 -0.94 -5.21 9.62
C GLY A 21 -2.17 -4.94 8.74
N ALA A 22 -2.61 -3.70 8.59
CA ALA A 22 -3.76 -3.36 7.76
C ALA A 22 -3.57 -3.77 6.29
N THR A 23 -4.66 -4.21 5.65
CA THR A 23 -4.70 -4.40 4.20
C THR A 23 -5.27 -3.15 3.54
N VAL A 24 -4.41 -2.46 2.80
CA VAL A 24 -4.75 -1.20 2.13
C VAL A 24 -4.76 -1.41 0.62
N ALA A 25 -5.92 -1.19 0.02
CA ALA A 25 -6.06 -1.10 -1.42
C ALA A 25 -5.76 0.33 -1.88
N PHE A 26 -5.04 0.46 -2.99
CA PHE A 26 -4.79 1.76 -3.62
C PHE A 26 -5.17 1.70 -5.09
N SER A 27 -5.63 2.83 -5.61
CA SER A 27 -5.67 3.03 -7.06
C SER A 27 -4.26 2.97 -7.67
N GLY A 28 -4.19 2.71 -8.97
CA GLY A 28 -2.94 2.70 -9.72
C GLY A 28 -2.88 1.57 -10.75
N PHE A 29 -2.58 1.93 -11.99
CA PHE A 29 -2.28 1.00 -13.07
C PHE A 29 -1.20 1.65 -13.93
N THR A 30 0.06 1.32 -13.65
CA THR A 30 1.22 2.22 -13.88
C THR A 30 1.15 3.46 -12.95
N PRO A 31 2.12 4.41 -12.98
CA PRO A 31 2.06 5.61 -12.15
C PRO A 31 0.77 6.46 -12.32
N ALA A 32 0.02 6.27 -13.41
CA ALA A 32 -1.25 6.93 -13.66
C ALA A 32 -2.31 6.54 -12.61
N GLY A 33 -2.97 7.55 -12.03
CA GLY A 33 -4.05 7.35 -11.06
C GLY A 33 -3.62 6.80 -9.70
N ALA A 34 -2.33 6.52 -9.47
CA ALA A 34 -1.84 6.03 -8.18
C ALA A 34 -1.93 7.12 -7.08
N ALA A 35 -2.26 6.68 -5.86
CA ALA A 35 -2.19 7.52 -4.66
C ALA A 35 -0.75 8.00 -4.44
N LYS A 36 -0.58 9.24 -3.95
CA LYS A 36 0.72 9.92 -3.88
C LYS A 36 1.06 10.37 -2.46
N VAL A 37 0.33 11.35 -1.95
CA VAL A 37 0.71 12.03 -0.70
C VAL A 37 0.51 11.16 0.56
N VAL A 38 -0.58 10.40 0.63
CA VAL A 38 -0.86 9.55 1.81
C VAL A 38 0.11 8.36 1.91
N PRO A 39 0.42 7.60 0.84
CA PRO A 39 1.46 6.56 0.91
C PRO A 39 2.83 7.08 1.35
N CYS A 40 3.25 8.27 0.90
CA CYS A 40 4.47 8.92 1.40
C CYS A 40 4.39 9.20 2.90
N ALA A 41 3.26 9.71 3.38
CA ALA A 41 3.06 9.98 4.81
C ALA A 41 3.07 8.68 5.64
N ILE A 42 2.52 7.58 5.12
CA ILE A 42 2.62 6.25 5.73
C ILE A 42 4.08 5.80 5.82
N ALA A 43 4.88 6.00 4.76
CA ALA A 43 6.31 5.67 4.78
C ALA A 43 7.10 6.49 5.81
N VAL A 44 6.79 7.78 5.96
CA VAL A 44 7.40 8.64 7.01
C VAL A 44 7.02 8.12 8.40
N ARG A 45 5.74 7.80 8.62
CA ARG A 45 5.27 7.23 9.88
C ARG A 45 5.93 5.89 10.20
N ALA A 46 6.07 5.01 9.20
CA ALA A 46 6.71 3.71 9.36
C ALA A 46 8.14 3.85 9.89
N ARG A 47 8.96 4.72 9.26
CA ARG A 47 10.31 5.02 9.74
C ARG A 47 10.33 5.50 11.18
N ALA A 48 9.47 6.47 11.52
CA ALA A 48 9.40 7.00 12.88
C ALA A 48 9.03 5.92 13.92
N LEU A 49 8.15 4.97 13.57
CA LEU A 49 7.80 3.85 14.44
C LEU A 49 8.96 2.85 14.56
N HIS A 50 9.65 2.55 13.46
CA HIS A 50 10.81 1.66 13.47
C HIS A 50 11.98 2.23 14.28
N ASP A 51 12.22 3.55 14.23
CA ASP A 51 13.22 4.24 15.06
C ASP A 51 12.93 4.09 16.57
N LEU A 52 11.65 3.88 16.93
CA LEU A 52 11.19 3.59 18.29
C LEU A 52 11.14 2.08 18.60
N ASN A 53 11.64 1.22 17.70
CA ASN A 53 11.53 -0.25 17.76
C ASN A 53 10.07 -0.78 17.77
N GLU A 54 9.12 0.00 17.25
CA GLU A 54 7.74 -0.43 17.08
C GLU A 54 7.53 -1.05 15.70
N ALA A 55 6.95 -2.26 15.65
CA ALA A 55 6.68 -2.94 14.39
C ALA A 55 5.57 -2.24 13.60
N TYR A 56 5.86 -1.88 12.34
CA TYR A 56 4.88 -1.28 11.45
C TYR A 56 5.09 -1.69 9.98
N ARG A 57 4.19 -2.52 9.46
CA ARG A 57 4.13 -2.94 8.06
C ARG A 57 2.67 -3.10 7.64
N ILE A 58 2.34 -2.79 6.39
CA ILE A 58 0.99 -2.94 5.82
C ILE A 58 1.00 -3.92 4.64
N ARG A 59 -0.16 -4.52 4.37
CA ARG A 59 -0.39 -5.29 3.14
C ARG A 59 -0.90 -4.34 2.07
N VAL A 60 -0.28 -4.37 0.89
CA VAL A 60 -0.55 -3.42 -0.20
C VAL A 60 -1.20 -4.13 -1.38
N LEU A 61 -2.39 -3.67 -1.75
CA LEU A 61 -3.11 -4.14 -2.92
C LEU A 61 -3.29 -2.99 -3.91
N THR A 62 -3.01 -3.22 -5.20
CA THR A 62 -3.13 -2.18 -6.24
C THR A 62 -3.76 -2.76 -7.51
N GLY A 63 -4.05 -1.92 -8.51
CA GLY A 63 -4.45 -2.42 -9.83
C GLY A 63 -3.28 -3.08 -10.57
N ALA A 64 -2.15 -2.38 -10.68
CA ALA A 64 -0.90 -2.91 -11.23
C ALA A 64 0.32 -2.21 -10.59
N SER A 65 1.33 -1.83 -11.39
CA SER A 65 2.45 -1.04 -10.89
C SER A 65 1.98 0.34 -10.47
N THR A 66 2.74 0.95 -9.55
CA THR A 66 2.47 2.31 -9.08
C THR A 66 3.65 3.22 -9.43
N GLY A 67 3.93 4.22 -8.60
CA GLY A 67 5.07 5.12 -8.76
C GLY A 67 5.88 5.25 -7.48
N TYR A 68 6.87 6.16 -7.52
CA TYR A 68 7.81 6.39 -6.42
C TYR A 68 7.13 6.56 -5.06
N CYS A 69 6.07 7.37 -4.99
CA CYS A 69 5.42 7.71 -3.72
C CYS A 69 4.77 6.51 -3.01
N LEU A 70 4.53 5.39 -3.69
CA LEU A 70 3.83 4.23 -3.13
C LEU A 70 4.78 3.04 -2.98
N ASP A 71 5.06 2.30 -4.06
CA ASP A 71 5.89 1.09 -3.96
C ASP A 71 7.32 1.41 -3.47
N GLU A 72 7.98 2.42 -4.04
CA GLU A 72 9.37 2.75 -3.69
C GLU A 72 9.47 3.36 -2.28
N ALA A 73 8.61 4.34 -1.94
CA ALA A 73 8.65 5.01 -0.66
C ALA A 73 8.30 4.07 0.52
N LEU A 74 7.28 3.22 0.35
CA LEU A 74 6.87 2.27 1.38
C LEU A 74 7.91 1.14 1.54
N SER A 75 8.45 0.60 0.45
CA SER A 75 9.51 -0.41 0.52
C SER A 75 10.80 0.15 1.14
N SER A 76 11.21 1.37 0.77
CA SER A 76 12.37 2.05 1.39
C SER A 76 12.21 2.31 2.89
N ALA A 77 10.96 2.35 3.38
CA ALA A 77 10.62 2.45 4.79
C ALA A 77 10.43 1.08 5.46
N HIS A 78 10.73 -0.03 4.78
CA HIS A 78 10.46 -1.40 5.23
C HIS A 78 8.99 -1.60 5.69
N ALA A 79 8.06 -0.88 5.06
CA ALA A 79 6.69 -0.72 5.53
C ALA A 79 5.68 -1.63 4.80
N ILE A 80 6.12 -2.48 3.87
CA ILE A 80 5.25 -3.43 3.16
C ILE A 80 5.50 -4.80 3.76
N SER A 81 4.47 -5.54 4.17
CA SER A 81 4.59 -6.95 4.58
C SER A 81 4.18 -7.92 3.47
N TRP A 82 3.23 -7.51 2.64
CA TRP A 82 2.68 -8.31 1.54
C TRP A 82 2.25 -7.40 0.39
N ARG A 83 2.39 -7.88 -0.87
CA ARG A 83 2.05 -7.12 -2.08
C ARG A 83 1.35 -7.97 -3.15
N ALA A 84 0.35 -7.41 -3.83
CA ALA A 84 -0.23 -7.96 -5.06
C ALA A 84 -0.92 -6.86 -5.91
N PRO A 85 -1.13 -7.02 -7.23
CA PRO A 85 -0.77 -8.17 -8.07
C PRO A 85 0.47 -7.95 -8.96
N TYR A 86 1.01 -6.73 -9.02
CA TYR A 86 2.12 -6.39 -9.89
C TYR A 86 2.88 -5.19 -9.33
N GLN A 87 4.21 -5.19 -9.47
CA GLN A 87 5.09 -4.09 -9.05
C GLN A 87 6.23 -3.90 -10.05
N SER A 88 6.80 -2.70 -10.11
CA SER A 88 7.98 -2.38 -10.92
C SER A 88 9.06 -1.61 -10.16
N SER A 89 8.95 -1.53 -8.83
CA SER A 89 9.91 -0.83 -7.95
C SER A 89 11.19 -1.66 -7.83
N ARG A 90 12.33 -0.99 -7.76
CA ARG A 90 13.62 -1.69 -7.62
C ARG A 90 13.77 -2.22 -6.20
N THR A 91 13.61 -1.35 -5.20
CA THR A 91 13.73 -1.71 -3.78
C THR A 91 12.73 -2.79 -3.40
N LEU A 92 11.47 -2.66 -3.82
CA LEU A 92 10.45 -3.67 -3.52
C LEU A 92 10.79 -5.02 -4.19
N ARG A 93 11.29 -5.02 -5.43
CA ARG A 93 11.73 -6.25 -6.08
C ARG A 93 12.87 -6.93 -5.34
N GLU A 94 13.83 -6.16 -4.83
CA GLU A 94 14.95 -6.68 -4.03
C GLU A 94 14.43 -7.31 -2.72
N GLN A 95 13.49 -6.66 -2.03
CA GLN A 95 12.86 -7.17 -0.79
C GLN A 95 11.96 -8.40 -1.02
N ILE A 96 11.28 -8.49 -2.16
CA ILE A 96 10.51 -9.68 -2.53
C ILE A 96 11.47 -10.85 -2.76
N ASN A 97 12.54 -10.62 -3.52
CA ASN A 97 13.51 -11.67 -3.85
C ASN A 97 14.32 -12.16 -2.64
N SER A 98 14.48 -11.32 -1.59
CA SER A 98 15.09 -11.73 -0.32
C SER A 98 14.12 -12.46 0.61
N GLY A 99 12.83 -12.55 0.26
CA GLY A 99 11.79 -13.11 1.12
C GLY A 99 11.35 -12.19 2.26
N GLU A 100 11.81 -10.92 2.28
CA GLU A 100 11.37 -9.94 3.27
C GLU A 100 9.89 -9.59 3.08
N VAL A 101 9.44 -9.44 1.84
CA VAL A 101 8.06 -9.10 1.46
C VAL A 101 7.41 -10.27 0.74
N GLU A 102 6.25 -10.71 1.25
CA GLU A 102 5.44 -11.70 0.55
C GLU A 102 4.81 -11.09 -0.71
N PHE A 103 4.81 -11.82 -1.82
CA PHE A 103 4.30 -11.31 -3.09
C PHE A 103 3.50 -12.37 -3.83
N VAL A 104 2.38 -11.94 -4.41
CA VAL A 104 1.59 -12.75 -5.35
C VAL A 104 1.44 -11.95 -6.64
N ASP A 105 2.08 -12.42 -7.70
CA ASP A 105 1.77 -11.98 -9.05
C ASP A 105 0.59 -12.77 -9.61
N MET A 106 -0.41 -12.05 -10.14
CA MET A 106 -1.60 -12.66 -10.68
C MET A 106 -2.08 -11.95 -11.94
N HIS A 107 -2.87 -12.66 -12.76
CA HIS A 107 -3.55 -12.04 -13.89
C HIS A 107 -4.43 -10.89 -13.41
N LEU A 108 -4.16 -9.68 -13.91
CA LEU A 108 -4.79 -8.44 -13.46
C LEU A 108 -6.33 -8.48 -13.58
N SER A 109 -6.86 -9.17 -14.60
CA SER A 109 -8.30 -9.35 -14.80
C SER A 109 -8.99 -10.15 -13.71
N HIS A 110 -8.28 -11.01 -12.98
CA HIS A 110 -8.84 -11.83 -11.90
C HIS A 110 -8.82 -11.12 -10.56
N LEU A 111 -8.02 -10.05 -10.40
CA LEU A 111 -7.87 -9.37 -9.11
C LEU A 111 -9.22 -8.94 -8.51
N PRO A 112 -10.13 -8.25 -9.23
CA PRO A 112 -11.38 -7.80 -8.63
C PRO A 112 -12.23 -8.96 -8.10
N GLN A 113 -12.28 -10.07 -8.84
CA GLN A 113 -13.02 -11.27 -8.45
C GLN A 113 -12.38 -11.92 -7.23
N ALA A 114 -11.05 -12.02 -7.18
CA ALA A 114 -10.34 -12.60 -6.06
C ALA A 114 -10.54 -11.80 -4.76
N VAL A 115 -10.59 -10.47 -4.84
CA VAL A 115 -10.94 -9.59 -3.72
C VAL A 115 -12.40 -9.82 -3.29
N MET A 116 -13.34 -9.82 -4.23
CA MET A 116 -14.76 -10.02 -3.93
C MET A 116 -15.06 -11.38 -3.29
N TYR A 117 -14.32 -12.42 -3.69
CA TYR A 117 -14.44 -13.76 -3.12
C TYR A 117 -13.67 -13.94 -1.80
N GLY A 118 -12.94 -12.91 -1.36
CA GLY A 118 -12.28 -12.89 -0.06
C GLY A 118 -10.95 -13.65 0.01
N PHE A 119 -10.34 -14.00 -1.13
CA PHE A 119 -9.06 -14.74 -1.14
C PHE A 119 -7.91 -13.97 -0.47
N PHE A 120 -7.97 -12.64 -0.43
CA PHE A 120 -6.96 -11.81 0.22
C PHE A 120 -7.34 -11.35 1.64
N GLY A 121 -8.46 -11.86 2.17
CA GLY A 121 -9.02 -11.44 3.45
C GLY A 121 -9.74 -10.08 3.36
N LYS A 122 -9.92 -9.46 4.51
CA LYS A 122 -10.60 -8.16 4.64
C LYS A 122 -9.71 -7.04 4.10
N ILE A 123 -10.30 -6.15 3.31
CA ILE A 123 -9.69 -4.85 2.95
C ILE A 123 -10.08 -3.85 4.04
N ASP A 124 -9.09 -3.26 4.71
CA ASP A 124 -9.33 -2.32 5.82
C ASP A 124 -9.49 -0.88 5.33
N PHE A 125 -8.74 -0.49 4.29
CA PHE A 125 -8.75 0.85 3.71
C PHE A 125 -8.66 0.78 2.18
N ALA A 126 -9.24 1.79 1.51
CA ALA A 126 -9.20 2.00 0.07
C ALA A 126 -9.14 3.50 -0.28
#